data_AF-A0A258JND7-F1
#
_entry.id   AF-A0A258JND7-F1
#
_cell.length_a   1.000
_cell.length_b   1.000
_cell.length_c   1.000
_cell.angle_alpha   90.00
_cell.angle_beta   90.00
_cell.angle_gamma   90.00
#
_symmetry.space_group_name_H-M   'P 1'
#
loop_
_entity.id
_entity.type
_entity.pdbx_description
1 polymer ?
#
loop_
_entity_poly.entity_id
_entity_poly.type
_entity_poly.pdbx_seq_one_letter_code
_entity_poly.pdbx_strand_id
1 'polypeptide(L)'
;RDIAEFGPIEQQQQQLERSVTLARENYESLAKRYEMARVTGALGLFEAPERVKVLEAPADPASKVTPGYFLYLLAGVFAGISVGGALAAASELLDTRLRRPTDFARILGVPVIARIPRIEPQVNFRAAA
;
A
#
# COMPACT_ATOMS: atom_id res chain seq x y z
N ARG A 1 64.25 23.34 -61.05
CA ARG A 1 64.19 21.96 -60.52
C ARG A 1 64.99 21.96 -59.23
N ASP A 2 64.49 21.96 -57.99
CA ASP A 2 63.15 21.81 -57.42
C ASP A 2 63.20 22.35 -55.97
N ILE A 3 63.31 23.68 -55.78
CA ILE A 3 63.29 24.31 -54.44
C ILE A 3 61.88 24.68 -53.95
N ALA A 4 60.88 24.57 -54.84
CA ALA A 4 59.47 24.80 -54.49
C ALA A 4 58.77 23.55 -53.91
N GLU A 5 59.39 22.37 -54.03
CA GLU A 5 58.79 21.08 -53.62
C GLU A 5 59.08 20.70 -52.16
N PHE A 6 60.16 21.22 -51.55
CA PHE A 6 60.55 20.90 -50.17
C PHE A 6 59.86 21.75 -49.09
N GLY A 7 59.48 23.00 -49.40
CA GLY A 7 58.76 23.89 -48.48
C GLY A 7 57.44 23.31 -47.93
N PRO A 8 56.56 22.69 -48.76
CA PRO A 8 55.34 22.07 -48.23
C PRO A 8 55.63 20.86 -47.35
N ILE A 9 56.71 20.10 -47.59
CA ILE A 9 57.07 18.91 -46.79
C ILE A 9 57.56 19.32 -45.39
N GLU A 10 58.41 20.35 -45.28
CA GLU A 10 58.86 20.87 -43.99
C GLU A 10 57.70 21.43 -43.16
N GLN A 11 56.78 22.15 -43.80
CA GLN A 11 55.55 22.62 -43.12
C GLN A 11 54.69 21.46 -42.65
N GLN A 12 54.58 20.38 -43.43
CA GLN A 12 53.81 19.20 -43.07
C GLN A 12 54.45 18.46 -41.89
N GLN A 13 55.77 18.31 -41.86
CA GLN A 13 56.50 17.73 -40.73
C GLN A 13 56.30 18.55 -39.46
N GLN A 14 56.43 19.87 -39.54
CA GLN A 14 56.26 20.75 -38.39
C GLN A 14 54.82 20.73 -37.85
N GLN A 15 53.82 20.65 -38.74
CA GLN A 15 52.42 20.47 -38.32
C GLN A 15 52.19 19.12 -37.66
N LEU A 16 52.78 18.05 -38.20
CA LEU A 16 52.65 16.71 -37.66
C LEU A 16 53.31 16.61 -36.27
N GLU A 17 54.52 17.15 -36.10
CA GLU A 17 55.21 17.23 -34.81
C GLU A 17 54.38 17.99 -33.76
N ARG A 18 53.83 19.15 -34.12
CA ARG A 18 52.93 19.90 -33.24
C ARG A 18 51.70 19.08 -32.86
N SER A 19 51.10 18.38 -33.81
CA SER A 19 49.90 17.57 -33.56
C SER A 19 50.19 16.41 -32.60
N VAL A 20 51.37 15.79 -32.72
CA VAL A 20 51.83 14.72 -31.82
C VAL A 20 52.08 15.27 -30.42
N THR A 21 52.74 16.42 -30.30
CA THR A 21 52.97 17.07 -29.01
C THR A 21 51.66 17.43 -28.31
N LEU A 22 50.71 18.02 -29.04
CA LEU A 22 49.38 18.37 -28.49
C LEU A 22 48.59 17.12 -28.06
N ALA A 23 48.62 16.06 -28.86
CA ALA A 23 47.97 14.80 -28.52
C ALA A 23 48.56 14.20 -27.24
N ARG A 24 49.89 14.27 -27.08
CA ARG A 24 50.59 13.78 -25.90
C ARG A 24 50.26 14.60 -24.66
N GLU A 25 50.30 15.93 -24.74
CA GLU A 25 49.93 16.82 -23.63
C GLU A 25 48.48 16.61 -23.18
N ASN A 26 47.55 16.48 -24.14
CA ASN A 26 46.16 16.17 -23.84
C ASN A 26 46.02 14.83 -23.11
N TYR A 27 46.67 13.78 -23.61
CA TYR A 27 46.67 12.47 -22.96
C TYR A 27 47.21 12.54 -21.53
N GLU A 28 48.36 13.19 -21.32
CA GLU A 28 48.95 13.34 -19.99
C GLU A 28 48.03 14.13 -19.04
N SER A 29 47.36 15.17 -19.54
CA SER A 29 46.41 15.96 -18.74
C SER A 29 45.17 15.14 -18.33
N LEU A 30 44.63 14.30 -19.23
CA LEU A 30 43.49 13.43 -18.97
C LEU A 30 43.87 12.32 -17.99
N ALA A 31 45.03 11.68 -18.18
CA ALA A 31 45.54 10.64 -17.29
C ALA A 31 45.71 11.18 -15.87
N LYS A 32 46.28 12.39 -15.72
CA LYS A 32 46.43 13.05 -14.41
C LYS A 32 45.09 13.33 -13.74
N ARG A 33 44.10 13.85 -14.49
CA ARG A 33 42.76 14.12 -13.95
C ARG A 33 42.03 12.84 -13.53
N TYR A 34 42.20 11.74 -14.28
CA TYR A 34 41.62 10.45 -13.95
C TYR A 34 42.20 9.90 -12.64
N GLU A 35 43.53 9.93 -12.48
CA GLU A 35 44.17 9.50 -11.24
C GLU A 35 43.73 10.35 -10.04
N MET A 36 43.67 11.68 -10.20
CA MET A 36 43.14 12.57 -9.16
C MET A 36 41.68 12.25 -8.81
N ALA A 37 40.80 12.03 -9.80
CA ALA A 37 39.41 11.66 -9.57
C ALA A 37 39.27 10.29 -8.91
N ARG A 38 40.13 9.31 -9.25
CA ARG A 38 40.16 7.99 -8.60
C ARG A 38 40.55 8.10 -7.14
N VAL A 39 41.61 8.87 -6.84
CA VAL A 39 42.07 9.10 -5.46
C VAL A 39 41.04 9.89 -4.66
N THR A 40 40.48 10.97 -5.20
CA THR A 40 39.45 11.77 -4.54
C THR A 40 38.14 11.00 -4.37
N GLY A 41 37.75 10.17 -5.33
CA GLY A 41 36.58 9.30 -5.21
C GLY A 41 36.76 8.23 -4.13
N ALA A 42 37.96 7.65 -4.03
CA ALA A 42 38.30 6.76 -2.93
C ALA A 42 38.25 7.49 -1.58
N LEU A 43 38.86 8.68 -1.48
CA LEU A 43 38.82 9.54 -0.28
C LEU A 43 37.39 9.94 0.12
N GLY A 44 36.53 10.29 -0.84
CA GLY A 44 35.14 10.63 -0.61
C GLY A 44 34.31 9.46 -0.05
N LEU A 45 34.64 8.21 -0.41
CA LEU A 45 34.06 7.03 0.21
C LEU A 45 34.52 6.85 1.67
N PHE A 46 35.75 7.24 1.99
CA PHE A 46 36.29 7.19 3.36
C PHE A 46 35.80 8.35 4.24
N GLU A 47 35.47 9.51 3.67
CA GLU A 47 34.87 10.67 4.39
C GLU A 47 33.33 10.58 4.51
N ALA A 48 32.66 9.81 3.65
CA ALA A 48 31.22 9.58 3.72
C ALA A 48 30.70 9.15 5.11
N PRO A 49 31.35 8.23 5.85
CA PRO A 49 30.90 7.86 7.20
C PRO A 49 31.03 8.99 8.22
N GLU A 50 31.90 9.99 8.01
CA GLU A 50 32.08 11.11 8.95
C GLU A 50 30.99 12.18 8.82
N ARG A 51 30.29 12.23 7.67
CA ARG A 51 29.22 13.23 7.41
C ARG A 51 27.84 12.78 7.89
N VAL A 52 27.70 11.52 8.32
CA VAL A 52 26.44 10.99 8.85
C VAL A 52 26.57 10.87 10.36
N LYS A 53 26.36 11.98 11.07
CA LYS A 53 26.21 11.95 12.52
C LYS A 53 24.80 11.47 12.83
N VAL A 54 24.68 10.26 13.39
CA VAL A 54 23.40 9.78 13.95
C VAL A 54 23.02 10.74 15.08
N LEU A 55 22.06 11.64 14.81
CA LEU A 55 21.59 12.64 15.78
C LEU A 55 20.74 11.98 16.87
N GLU A 56 19.98 10.95 16.50
CA GLU A 56 19.11 10.21 17.41
C GLU A 56 18.95 8.76 16.93
N ALA A 57 19.03 7.82 17.86
CA ALA A 57 18.81 6.42 17.57
C ALA A 57 17.31 6.15 17.31
N PRO A 58 16.93 5.12 16.54
CA PRO A 58 15.53 4.75 16.37
C PRO A 58 14.89 4.47 17.72
N ALA A 59 13.89 5.26 18.09
CA ALA A 59 13.13 5.06 19.31
C ALA A 59 11.92 4.16 19.03
N ASP A 60 11.72 3.15 19.88
CA ASP A 60 10.49 2.38 19.88
C ASP A 60 9.31 3.29 20.26
N PRO A 61 8.15 3.16 19.60
CA PRO A 61 7.02 4.03 19.86
C PRO A 61 6.54 3.84 21.31
N ALA A 62 6.53 4.93 22.07
CA ALA A 62 6.12 4.94 23.48
C ALA A 62 4.66 4.51 23.71
N SER A 63 3.83 4.50 22.66
CA SER A 63 2.44 4.10 22.72
C SER A 63 2.02 3.27 21.49
N LYS A 64 1.04 2.41 21.67
CA LYS A 64 0.47 1.62 20.56
C LYS A 64 -0.04 2.54 19.45
N VAL A 65 0.30 2.17 18.22
CA VAL A 65 -0.12 2.86 16.98
C VAL A 65 -1.56 2.53 16.60
N THR A 66 -2.16 1.49 17.20
CA THR A 66 -3.53 1.07 16.90
C THR A 66 -4.55 1.68 17.87
N PRO A 67 -5.78 1.95 17.42
CA PRO A 67 -6.88 2.29 18.30
C PRO A 67 -7.02 1.21 19.40
N GLY A 68 -7.27 1.63 20.64
CA GLY A 68 -7.34 0.70 21.78
C GLY A 68 -8.39 -0.39 21.61
N TYR A 69 -8.19 -1.55 22.24
CA TYR A 69 -9.07 -2.73 22.14
C TYR A 69 -10.55 -2.44 22.42
N PHE A 70 -10.82 -1.45 23.28
CA PHE A 70 -12.18 -1.03 23.62
C PHE A 70 -12.98 -0.52 22.40
N LEU A 71 -12.32 0.17 21.46
CA LEU A 71 -13.00 0.68 20.26
C LEU A 71 -13.45 -0.47 19.36
N TYR A 72 -12.60 -1.49 19.19
CA TYR A 72 -12.93 -2.68 18.40
C TYR A 72 -14.05 -3.51 19.05
N LEU A 73 -14.05 -3.63 20.38
CA LEU A 73 -15.11 -4.30 21.12
C LEU A 73 -16.45 -3.59 20.85
N LEU A 74 -16.48 -2.26 21.00
CA LEU A 74 -17.69 -1.47 20.82
C LEU A 74 -18.18 -1.54 19.37
N ALA A 75 -17.27 -1.40 18.40
CA ALA A 75 -17.58 -1.53 16.98
C ALA A 75 -18.14 -2.92 16.64
N GLY A 76 -17.56 -3.99 17.20
CA GLY A 76 -18.05 -5.35 17.00
C GLY A 76 -19.45 -5.57 17.56
N VAL A 77 -19.74 -5.06 18.76
CA VAL A 77 -21.08 -5.15 19.37
C VAL A 77 -22.11 -4.39 18.52
N PHE A 78 -21.81 -3.15 18.12
CA PHE A 78 -22.71 -2.36 17.29
C PHE A 78 -22.94 -3.01 15.92
N ALA A 79 -21.88 -3.50 15.27
CA ALA A 79 -21.99 -4.21 14.00
C ALA A 79 -22.83 -5.48 14.14
N GLY A 80 -22.60 -6.27 15.19
CA GLY A 80 -23.34 -7.51 15.45
C GLY A 80 -24.83 -7.27 15.66
N ILE A 81 -25.21 -6.28 16.49
CA ILE A 81 -26.61 -5.92 16.72
C ILE A 81 -27.25 -5.40 15.43
N SER A 82 -26.55 -4.55 14.68
CA SER A 82 -27.05 -3.98 13.43
C SER A 82 -27.31 -5.06 12.39
N VAL A 83 -26.36 -5.98 12.21
CA VAL A 83 -26.50 -7.09 11.26
C VAL A 83 -27.58 -8.07 11.73
N GLY A 84 -27.62 -8.43 13.01
CA GLY A 84 -28.66 -9.30 13.55
C GLY A 84 -30.07 -8.71 13.41
N GLY A 85 -30.23 -7.42 13.71
CA GLY A 85 -31.49 -6.70 13.52
C GLY A 85 -31.89 -6.60 12.05
N ALA A 86 -30.94 -6.31 11.16
CA ALA A 86 -31.19 -6.28 9.72
C ALA A 86 -31.63 -7.65 9.19
N LEU A 87 -30.98 -8.74 9.63
CA LEU A 87 -31.35 -10.10 9.25
C LEU A 87 -32.73 -10.50 9.78
N ALA A 88 -33.06 -10.14 11.03
CA ALA A 88 -34.39 -10.39 11.59
C ALA A 88 -35.48 -9.61 10.82
N ALA A 89 -35.24 -8.34 10.52
CA ALA A 89 -36.15 -7.52 9.73
C ALA A 89 -36.30 -8.06 8.30
N ALA A 90 -35.21 -8.45 7.65
CA ALA A 90 -35.25 -9.09 6.33
C ALA A 90 -36.03 -10.40 6.36
N SER A 91 -35.83 -11.23 7.39
CA SER A 91 -36.60 -12.47 7.57
C SER A 91 -38.09 -12.21 7.71
N GLU A 92 -38.50 -11.17 8.44
CA GLU A 92 -39.92 -10.81 8.60
C GLU A 92 -40.49 -10.25 7.30
N LEU A 93 -39.74 -9.40 6.58
CA LEU A 93 -40.16 -8.83 5.29
C LEU A 93 -40.30 -9.88 4.18
N LEU A 94 -39.50 -10.95 4.25
CA LEU A 94 -39.54 -12.06 3.30
C LEU A 94 -40.52 -13.17 3.72
N ASP A 95 -41.00 -13.19 4.97
CA ASP A 95 -42.05 -14.12 5.41
C ASP A 95 -43.42 -13.63 4.93
N THR A 96 -44.06 -14.38 4.04
CA THR A 96 -45.40 -14.08 3.51
C THR A 96 -46.53 -14.64 4.38
N ARG A 97 -46.23 -15.21 5.55
CA ARG A 97 -47.23 -15.79 6.45
C ARG A 97 -48.03 -14.73 7.20
N LEU A 98 -49.35 -14.85 7.12
CA LEU A 98 -50.28 -14.02 7.88
C LEU A 98 -50.43 -14.55 9.30
N ARG A 99 -49.87 -13.84 10.28
CA ARG A 99 -49.91 -14.23 11.69
C ARG A 99 -50.81 -13.33 12.53
N ARG A 100 -50.92 -12.04 12.19
CA ARG A 100 -51.69 -11.09 13.00
C ARG A 100 -53.09 -10.89 12.41
N PRO A 101 -54.13 -10.77 13.26
CA PRO A 101 -55.49 -10.46 12.80
C PRO A 101 -55.57 -9.18 11.96
N THR A 102 -54.69 -8.22 12.26
CA THR A 102 -54.54 -6.96 11.52
C THR A 102 -54.12 -7.17 10.07
N ASP A 103 -53.32 -8.20 9.81
CA ASP A 103 -52.81 -8.50 8.46
C ASP A 103 -53.93 -9.07 7.59
N PHE A 104 -54.79 -9.92 8.18
CA PHE A 104 -56.01 -10.43 7.54
C PHE A 104 -56.97 -9.31 7.17
N ALA A 105 -57.25 -8.38 8.10
CA ALA A 105 -58.16 -7.27 7.85
C ALA A 105 -57.61 -6.31 6.77
N ARG A 106 -56.30 -6.08 6.75
CA ARG A 106 -55.64 -5.23 5.73
C ARG A 106 -55.68 -5.84 4.33
N ILE A 107 -55.51 -7.15 4.21
CA ILE A 107 -55.42 -7.84 2.91
C ILE A 107 -56.80 -8.17 2.35
N LEU A 108 -57.72 -8.64 3.19
CA LEU A 108 -59.05 -9.10 2.77
C LEU A 108 -60.10 -7.98 2.82
N GLY A 109 -59.79 -6.83 3.43
CA GLY A 109 -60.70 -5.68 3.54
C GLY A 109 -61.89 -5.91 4.48
N VAL A 110 -61.89 -6.99 5.26
CA VAL A 110 -62.98 -7.35 6.19
C VAL A 110 -62.48 -7.43 7.64
N PRO A 111 -63.24 -6.94 8.63
CA PRO A 111 -62.85 -7.00 10.03
C PRO A 111 -62.87 -8.45 10.55
N VAL A 112 -61.88 -8.80 11.37
CA VAL A 112 -61.81 -10.11 12.04
C VAL A 112 -62.80 -10.13 13.21
N ILE A 113 -63.82 -11.00 13.13
CA ILE A 113 -64.91 -11.06 14.11
C ILE A 113 -64.52 -11.89 15.35
N ALA A 114 -63.81 -13.00 15.16
CA ALA A 114 -63.39 -13.90 16.24
C ALA A 114 -62.13 -14.70 15.87
N ARG A 115 -61.34 -15.12 16.88
CA ARG A 115 -60.16 -16.00 16.74
C ARG A 115 -60.42 -17.30 17.48
N ILE A 116 -60.32 -18.43 16.78
CA ILE A 116 -60.42 -19.76 17.40
C ILE A 116 -59.09 -20.08 18.12
N PRO A 117 -59.09 -20.38 19.42
CA PRO A 117 -57.89 -20.76 20.13
C PRO A 117 -57.40 -22.13 19.66
N ARG A 118 -56.08 -22.32 19.64
CA ARG A 118 -55.49 -23.63 19.35
C ARG A 118 -55.73 -24.53 20.55
N ILE A 119 -56.41 -25.65 20.33
CA ILE A 119 -56.66 -26.66 21.36
C ILE A 119 -55.48 -27.63 21.35
N GLU A 120 -54.71 -27.69 22.44
CA GLU A 120 -53.69 -28.73 22.58
C GLU A 120 -54.32 -30.09 22.90
N PRO A 121 -53.82 -31.19 22.28
CA PRO A 121 -54.25 -32.53 22.65
C PRO A 121 -53.87 -32.82 24.11
N GLN A 122 -54.84 -33.20 24.93
CA GLN A 122 -54.55 -33.71 26.27
C GLN A 122 -53.97 -35.11 26.16
N VAL A 123 -52.64 -35.22 26.22
CA VAL A 123 -51.96 -36.52 26.20
C VAL A 123 -52.19 -37.20 27.55
N ASN A 124 -53.14 -38.13 27.59
CA ASN A 124 -53.49 -38.88 28.79
C ASN A 124 -52.58 -40.11 28.91
N PHE A 125 -51.55 -40.04 29.76
CA PHE A 125 -50.55 -41.11 29.94
C PHE A 125 -51.01 -42.29 30.80
N ARG A 126 -52.32 -42.50 31.03
CA ARG A 126 -52.82 -43.50 32.00
C ARG A 126 -53.19 -44.87 31.39
N ALA A 127 -52.69 -45.23 30.21
CA ALA A 127 -52.98 -46.51 29.55
C ALA A 127 -51.73 -47.38 29.34
N ALA A 128 -50.76 -47.33 30.26
CA ALA A 128 -49.60 -48.22 30.27
C ALA A 128 -49.27 -48.62 31.72
N ALA A 129 -50.07 -49.51 32.29
CA ALA A 129 -49.75 -50.30 33.47
C ALA A 129 -50.50 -51.64 33.37
#